data_AF-A0A659SCM2-F1
#
_entry.id   AF-A0A659SCM2-F1
#
_cell.length_a   1.000
_cell.length_b   1.000
_cell.length_c   1.000
_cell.angle_alpha   90.00
_cell.angle_beta   90.00
_cell.angle_gamma   90.00
#
_symmetry.space_group_name_H-M   'P 1'
#
loop_
_entity.id
_entity.type
_entity.pdbx_description
1 polymer ?
#
loop_
_entity_poly.entity_id
_entity_poly.type
_entity_poly.pdbx_seq_one_letter_code
_entity_poly.pdbx_strand_id
1 'polypeptide(L)'
;PPDELAVATRTQDHLRFAACYWHTFCWNGADMFGVGAFNRPWQQPGEALELAKRKADVAFEFFHKLNVPFYCFHDVDVSPEGASLKEYKNNFAQMVDVLAATQVHRRFTLRWGGGSVVR
;
A
#
# COMPACT_ATOMS: atom_id res chain seq x y z
N PRO A 1 -9.76 11.51 19.86
CA PRO A 1 -8.50 10.73 19.75
C PRO A 1 -8.75 9.24 19.45
N PRO A 2 -7.76 8.45 18.96
CA PRO A 2 -7.97 7.04 18.63
C PRO A 2 -8.46 6.15 19.79
N ASP A 3 -8.05 6.48 21.01
CA ASP A 3 -8.34 5.80 22.28
C ASP A 3 -9.59 6.33 23.00
N GLU A 4 -10.13 7.46 22.55
CA GLU A 4 -11.34 8.06 23.12
C GLU A 4 -12.56 7.16 22.92
N LEU A 5 -13.35 6.97 23.97
CA LEU A 5 -14.56 6.15 23.95
C LEU A 5 -15.76 6.97 23.43
N ALA A 6 -16.40 6.47 22.37
CA ALA A 6 -17.69 6.92 21.90
C ALA A 6 -18.70 5.79 22.11
N VAL A 7 -19.69 5.99 22.98
CA VAL A 7 -20.71 4.98 23.32
C VAL A 7 -20.04 3.63 23.69
N ALA A 8 -19.13 3.65 24.66
CA ALA A 8 -18.38 2.50 25.18
C ALA A 8 -17.43 1.76 24.21
N THR A 9 -17.25 2.24 22.98
CA THR A 9 -16.31 1.68 22.00
C THR A 9 -15.26 2.72 21.63
N ARG A 10 -13.99 2.31 21.46
CA ARG A 10 -12.92 3.25 21.08
C ARG A 10 -13.18 3.82 19.68
N THR A 11 -12.87 5.09 19.50
CA THR A 11 -13.08 5.82 18.23
C THR A 11 -12.39 5.13 17.05
N GLN A 12 -11.18 4.56 17.25
CA GLN A 12 -10.49 3.81 16.20
C GLN A 12 -11.23 2.54 15.75
N ASP A 13 -11.97 1.89 16.67
CA ASP A 13 -12.70 0.65 16.38
C ASP A 13 -14.01 0.94 15.63
N HIS A 14 -14.60 2.13 15.86
CA HIS A 14 -15.72 2.64 15.06
C HIS A 14 -15.28 3.02 13.64
N LEU A 15 -14.23 3.84 13.53
CA LEU A 15 -13.86 4.47 12.25
C LEU A 15 -13.07 3.54 11.33
N ARG A 16 -12.20 2.71 11.91
CA ARG A 16 -11.40 1.70 11.17
C ARG A 16 -10.70 2.29 9.95
N PHE A 17 -10.03 3.43 10.12
CA PHE A 17 -9.42 4.15 9.01
C PHE A 17 -8.48 3.27 8.20
N ALA A 18 -8.57 3.40 6.86
CA ALA A 18 -7.72 2.71 5.92
C ALA A 18 -7.01 3.72 5.01
N ALA A 19 -5.71 3.54 4.82
CA ALA A 19 -4.98 4.28 3.80
C ALA A 19 -5.17 3.67 2.41
N CYS A 20 -5.45 4.52 1.44
CA CYS A 20 -5.57 4.15 0.04
C CYS A 20 -4.16 4.10 -0.59
N TYR A 21 -3.71 2.93 -1.04
CA TYR A 21 -2.34 2.77 -1.55
C TYR A 21 -2.14 3.51 -2.88
N TRP A 22 -3.11 3.41 -3.80
CA TRP A 22 -2.98 3.97 -5.15
C TRP A 22 -2.84 5.50 -5.16
N HIS A 23 -3.73 6.25 -4.50
CA HIS A 23 -3.62 7.72 -4.46
C HIS A 23 -2.44 8.19 -3.63
N THR A 24 -2.06 7.45 -2.58
CA THR A 24 -1.00 7.89 -1.67
C THR A 24 0.39 7.64 -2.25
N PHE A 25 0.63 6.50 -2.90
CA PHE A 25 1.99 6.09 -3.30
C PHE A 25 2.19 5.84 -4.79
N CYS A 26 1.13 5.63 -5.57
CA CYS A 26 1.22 5.32 -7.01
C CYS A 26 0.93 6.53 -7.90
N TRP A 27 -0.11 7.31 -7.60
CA TRP A 27 -0.44 8.49 -8.40
C TRP A 27 0.67 9.55 -8.28
N ASN A 28 1.16 10.02 -9.42
CA ASN A 28 2.28 10.98 -9.52
C ASN A 28 1.83 12.44 -9.62
N GLY A 29 0.53 12.72 -9.45
CA GLY A 29 -0.03 14.07 -9.53
C GLY A 29 -0.31 14.56 -10.95
N ALA A 30 -0.27 13.68 -11.94
CA ALA A 30 -0.70 14.03 -13.30
C ALA A 30 -2.23 14.18 -13.38
N ASP A 31 -2.68 15.05 -14.29
CA ASP A 31 -4.09 15.23 -14.64
C ASP A 31 -4.28 15.24 -16.16
N MET A 32 -5.49 15.54 -16.63
CA MET A 32 -5.81 15.53 -18.08
C MET A 32 -5.09 16.62 -18.89
N PHE A 33 -4.44 17.57 -18.23
CA PHE A 33 -3.84 18.77 -18.83
C PHE A 33 -2.34 18.92 -18.53
N GLY A 34 -1.77 18.11 -17.66
CA GLY A 34 -0.39 18.25 -17.20
C GLY A 34 0.31 16.94 -16.85
N VAL A 35 1.64 17.00 -16.81
CA VAL A 35 2.51 15.88 -16.42
C VAL A 35 2.63 15.78 -14.90
N GLY A 36 3.07 14.61 -14.41
CA GLY A 36 3.21 14.35 -12.98
C GLY A 36 4.05 15.38 -12.25
N ALA A 37 3.52 15.89 -11.14
CA ALA A 37 4.16 16.92 -10.33
C ALA A 37 4.98 16.36 -9.15
N PHE A 38 4.79 15.09 -8.77
CA PHE A 38 5.45 14.51 -7.60
C PHE A 38 6.82 13.93 -7.94
N ASN A 39 7.84 14.34 -7.18
CA ASN A 39 9.19 13.80 -7.27
C ASN A 39 9.45 12.80 -6.13
N ARG A 40 8.97 11.57 -6.27
CA ARG A 40 9.08 10.52 -5.24
C ARG A 40 10.23 9.56 -5.53
N PRO A 41 11.09 9.22 -4.54
CA PRO A 41 12.25 8.34 -4.74
C PRO A 41 11.92 6.92 -5.24
N TRP A 42 10.72 6.41 -4.95
CA TRP A 42 10.23 5.09 -5.40
C TRP A 42 9.52 5.14 -6.76
N GLN A 43 9.50 6.29 -7.44
CA GLN A 43 8.95 6.48 -8.79
C GLN A 43 10.04 6.88 -9.81
N GLN A 44 11.31 6.82 -9.42
CA GLN A 44 12.45 7.10 -10.31
C GLN A 44 12.79 5.88 -11.17
N PRO A 45 13.54 6.04 -12.28
CA PRO A 45 14.02 4.91 -13.08
C PRO A 45 14.80 3.89 -12.22
N GLY A 46 14.60 2.61 -12.49
CA GLY A 46 15.26 1.51 -11.80
C GLY A 46 14.53 0.18 -11.97
N GLU A 47 15.01 -0.86 -11.28
CA GLU A 47 14.39 -2.17 -11.29
C GLU A 47 13.00 -2.14 -10.64
N ALA A 48 11.97 -2.50 -11.39
CA ALA A 48 10.58 -2.28 -11.00
C ALA A 48 10.18 -2.99 -9.70
N LEU A 49 10.70 -4.20 -9.47
CA LEU A 49 10.43 -4.96 -8.25
C LEU A 49 11.13 -4.36 -7.03
N GLU A 50 12.34 -3.83 -7.18
CA GLU A 50 13.05 -3.14 -6.10
C GLU A 50 12.38 -1.81 -5.74
N LEU A 51 11.86 -1.08 -6.73
CA LEU A 51 11.04 0.12 -6.50
C LEU A 51 9.73 -0.22 -5.79
N ALA A 52 9.10 -1.36 -6.10
CA ALA A 52 7.90 -1.84 -5.41
C ALA A 52 8.17 -2.18 -3.93
N LYS A 53 9.29 -2.86 -3.63
CA LYS A 53 9.75 -3.11 -2.25
C LYS A 53 9.99 -1.82 -1.49
N ARG A 54 10.72 -0.87 -2.10
CA ARG A 54 10.96 0.45 -1.50
C ARG A 54 9.66 1.22 -1.23
N LYS A 55 8.70 1.15 -2.16
CA LYS A 55 7.38 1.76 -1.99
C LYS A 55 6.61 1.13 -0.82
N ALA A 56 6.69 -0.20 -0.65
CA ALA A 56 6.11 -0.88 0.50
C ALA A 56 6.74 -0.40 1.82
N ASP A 57 8.06 -0.31 1.91
CA ASP A 57 8.74 0.19 3.12
C ASP A 57 8.26 1.59 3.51
N VAL A 58 8.22 2.51 2.55
CA VAL A 58 7.73 3.88 2.77
C VAL A 58 6.25 3.88 3.15
N ALA A 59 5.43 3.05 2.52
CA ALA A 59 4.00 2.97 2.80
C ALA A 59 3.75 2.53 4.25
N PHE A 60 4.43 1.50 4.72
CA PHE A 60 4.29 1.02 6.09
C PHE A 60 4.89 1.97 7.13
N GLU A 61 5.95 2.70 6.79
CA GLU A 61 6.43 3.80 7.64
C GLU A 61 5.38 4.92 7.75
N PHE A 62 4.76 5.29 6.63
CA PHE A 62 3.69 6.29 6.60
C PHE A 62 2.48 5.85 7.42
N PHE A 63 2.04 4.59 7.28
CA PHE A 63 0.94 4.04 8.06
C PHE A 63 1.22 4.07 9.56
N HIS A 64 2.46 3.80 9.95
CA HIS A 64 2.90 3.85 11.34
C HIS A 64 2.84 5.26 11.90
N LYS A 65 3.37 6.24 11.17
CA LYS A 65 3.35 7.65 11.59
C LYS A 65 1.95 8.22 11.74
N LEU A 66 1.02 7.81 10.88
CA LEU A 66 -0.39 8.24 10.95
C LEU A 66 -1.23 7.43 11.93
N ASN A 67 -0.70 6.34 12.48
CA ASN A 67 -1.44 5.40 13.31
C ASN A 67 -2.72 4.89 12.62
N VAL A 68 -2.64 4.58 11.31
CA VAL A 68 -3.75 4.01 10.55
C VAL A 68 -3.68 2.47 10.60
N PRO A 69 -4.73 1.79 11.10
CA PRO A 69 -4.69 0.35 11.34
C PRO A 69 -4.84 -0.48 10.06
N PHE A 70 -5.41 0.12 9.00
CA PHE A 70 -5.73 -0.58 7.75
C PHE A 70 -5.14 0.11 6.51
N TYR A 71 -5.05 -0.64 5.42
CA TYR A 71 -4.76 -0.13 4.09
C TYR A 71 -5.49 -0.97 3.03
N CYS A 72 -5.65 -0.38 1.84
CA CYS A 72 -6.29 -1.02 0.68
C CYS A 72 -5.44 -0.80 -0.58
N PHE A 73 -5.38 -1.81 -1.45
CA PHE A 73 -4.60 -1.77 -2.69
C PHE A 73 -5.27 -2.56 -3.83
N HIS A 74 -4.88 -2.27 -5.07
CA HIS A 74 -4.98 -3.18 -6.21
C HIS A 74 -3.63 -3.91 -6.39
N ASP A 75 -3.66 -5.10 -6.97
CA ASP A 75 -2.47 -5.87 -7.33
C ASP A 75 -1.35 -5.04 -8.01
N VAL A 76 -1.70 -4.25 -9.01
CA VAL A 76 -0.79 -3.37 -9.77
C VAL A 76 -0.26 -2.19 -8.95
N ASP A 77 -0.91 -1.84 -7.84
CA ASP A 77 -0.41 -0.81 -6.95
C ASP A 77 0.82 -1.28 -6.18
N VAL A 78 0.88 -2.58 -5.86
CA VAL A 78 1.92 -3.14 -4.97
C VAL A 78 2.95 -3.96 -5.73
N SER A 79 2.64 -4.41 -6.95
CA SER A 79 3.54 -5.24 -7.77
C SER A 79 3.64 -4.74 -9.21
N PRO A 80 4.83 -4.80 -9.83
CA PRO A 80 4.97 -4.57 -11.25
C PRO A 80 4.34 -5.69 -12.09
N GLU A 81 3.75 -5.32 -13.24
CA GLU A 81 3.09 -6.25 -14.15
C GLU A 81 4.05 -7.20 -14.88
N GLY A 82 5.29 -6.76 -15.14
CA GLY A 82 6.24 -7.53 -15.96
C GLY A 82 5.80 -7.65 -17.42
N ALA A 83 6.45 -8.54 -18.18
CA ALA A 83 6.22 -8.72 -19.61
C ALA A 83 5.28 -9.90 -19.95
N SER A 84 4.82 -10.65 -18.95
CA SER A 84 3.92 -11.79 -19.15
C SER A 84 3.08 -12.10 -17.91
N LEU A 85 1.96 -12.80 -18.09
CA LEU A 85 1.13 -13.26 -16.97
C LEU A 85 1.90 -14.12 -15.96
N LYS A 86 2.89 -14.90 -16.42
CA LYS A 86 3.75 -15.70 -15.54
C LYS A 86 4.62 -14.80 -14.67
N GLU A 87 5.18 -13.76 -15.25
CA GLU A 87 6.01 -12.79 -14.55
C GLU A 87 5.19 -11.96 -13.56
N TYR A 88 4.03 -11.45 -13.98
CA TYR A 88 3.06 -10.78 -13.12
C TYR A 88 2.76 -11.61 -11.85
N LYS A 89 2.41 -12.89 -12.01
CA LYS A 89 2.10 -13.79 -10.87
C LYS A 89 3.29 -13.97 -9.94
N ASN A 90 4.50 -14.12 -10.50
CA ASN A 90 5.73 -14.28 -9.73
C ASN A 90 6.11 -12.99 -8.97
N ASN A 91 5.95 -11.84 -9.60
CA ASN A 91 6.21 -10.54 -8.98
C ASN A 91 5.20 -10.28 -7.85
N PHE A 92 3.92 -10.54 -8.11
CA PHE A 92 2.87 -10.35 -7.12
C PHE A 92 3.05 -11.27 -5.91
N ALA A 93 3.37 -12.54 -6.13
CA ALA A 93 3.66 -13.48 -5.03
C ALA A 93 4.81 -12.99 -4.15
N GLN A 94 5.92 -12.53 -4.74
CA GLN A 94 7.04 -11.96 -4.00
C GLN A 94 6.63 -10.72 -3.20
N MET A 95 5.80 -9.85 -3.78
CA MET A 95 5.34 -8.65 -3.08
C MET A 95 4.34 -8.98 -1.97
N VAL A 96 3.50 -10.00 -2.13
CA VAL A 96 2.64 -10.49 -1.04
C VAL A 96 3.48 -10.92 0.16
N ASP A 97 4.57 -11.65 -0.06
CA ASP A 97 5.49 -12.05 1.02
C ASP A 97 6.10 -10.82 1.74
N VAL A 98 6.52 -9.80 0.97
CA VAL A 98 7.05 -8.54 1.52
C VAL A 98 6.00 -7.80 2.35
N LEU A 99 4.77 -7.67 1.85
CA LEU A 99 3.67 -7.01 2.56
C LEU A 99 3.32 -7.77 3.84
N ALA A 100 3.23 -9.10 3.77
CA ALA A 100 2.92 -9.96 4.92
C ALA A 100 3.99 -9.86 6.01
N ALA A 101 5.28 -9.92 5.65
CA ALA A 101 6.38 -9.75 6.58
C ALA A 101 6.31 -8.38 7.30
N THR A 102 5.98 -7.33 6.56
CA THR A 102 5.88 -5.97 7.11
C THR A 102 4.67 -5.80 8.03
N GLN A 103 3.54 -6.43 7.71
CA GLN A 103 2.34 -6.45 8.56
C GLN A 103 2.62 -7.10 9.92
N VAL A 104 3.30 -8.25 9.93
CA VAL A 104 3.65 -8.97 11.17
C VAL A 104 4.54 -8.12 12.07
N HIS A 105 5.57 -7.49 11.49
CA HIS A 105 6.52 -6.70 12.26
C HIS A 105 5.88 -5.45 12.91
N ARG A 106 4.88 -4.85 12.24
CA ARG A 106 4.34 -3.54 12.62
C ARG A 106 2.88 -3.55 13.09
N ARG A 107 2.27 -4.74 13.25
CA ARG A 107 0.89 -4.96 13.74
C ARG A 107 -0.21 -4.33 12.86
N PHE A 108 -0.01 -4.27 11.55
CA PHE A 108 -1.03 -3.76 10.61
C PHE A 108 -1.95 -4.87 10.10
N THR A 109 -3.20 -4.52 9.80
CA THR A 109 -4.18 -5.45 9.23
C THR A 109 -4.57 -5.01 7.82
N LEU A 110 -4.51 -5.93 6.85
CA LEU A 110 -5.04 -5.69 5.51
C LEU A 110 -6.57 -5.64 5.56
N ARG A 111 -7.19 -4.61 4.97
CA ARG A 111 -8.66 -4.49 4.93
C ARG A 111 -9.26 -5.02 3.63
N TRP A 112 -8.64 -4.73 2.49
CA TRP A 112 -9.06 -5.24 1.18
C TRP A 112 -7.93 -5.14 0.14
N GLY A 113 -7.76 -6.20 -0.66
CA GLY A 113 -6.94 -6.21 -1.86
C GLY A 113 -7.83 -6.55 -3.06
N GLY A 114 -7.94 -5.66 -4.06
CA GLY A 114 -8.71 -5.91 -5.27
C GLY A 114 -7.87 -6.62 -6.33
N GLY A 115 -8.27 -7.83 -6.72
CA GLY A 115 -7.59 -8.67 -7.73
C GLY A 115 -7.08 -10.00 -7.15
N SER A 116 -7.75 -11.10 -7.52
CA SER A 116 -7.47 -12.53 -7.26
C SER A 116 -6.57 -12.94 -6.07
N VAL A 117 -7.24 -13.46 -5.04
CA VAL A 117 -6.81 -14.37 -3.95
C VAL A 117 -5.82 -13.80 -2.93
N VAL A 118 -6.36 -13.04 -1.98
CA VAL A 118 -5.87 -13.07 -0.58
C VAL A 118 -6.39 -14.38 0.01
N ARG A 119 -5.50 -15.29 0.41
CA ARG A 119 -5.84 -16.32 1.41
C ARG A 119 -5.61 -15.75 2.79
#